data_AF-A0A536QBN1-F1
#
_entry.id   AF-A0A536QBN1-F1
#
_cell.length_a   1.000
_cell.length_b   1.000
_cell.length_c   1.000
_cell.angle_alpha   90.00
_cell.angle_beta   90.00
_cell.angle_gamma   90.00
#
_symmetry.space_group_name_H-M   'P 1'
#
loop_
_entity.id
_entity.type
_entity.pdbx_description
1 polymer ?
#
loop_
_entity_poly.entity_id
_entity_poly.type
_entity_poly.pdbx_seq_one_letter_code
_entity_poly.pdbx_strand_id
1 'polypeptide(L)'
;MSASGDIIGALADRVSELTKRVATLESDLDSARKRVAVYEEFDATVKEALAGALRAAHQIRARAEAASQQILEQAREERKLLLKEIERLREERDGLVDEIASTRRSGFSALRGPRRDAAAQVPEKTHEESAAEARTMAAEAVKGVFTELLDDIRKQAGAAADAARDASAAAEQARSAEEKARAAEEQTRSAQEQARAAHEQAQVAREEARAAQADAQRAAEAQRAAETERASEAARAAEQAQRATDEVARVAEETRRLADAHREAQLIAEQQRAADAERAAEATRAAQEALRAAQEATRASEAQRVADAERAAADAGRAMLAAQAAEEARRAAEDARRAEEARRSEEARHEAEDARRRAEAAARAEEARRAAEAERIAEATRVAEAAARAAQEAARQAEAARAWQAPSGMEDEEVFGGPEVARMSPELTVVERERVPQVAETEQVTPPREEPAAPTSNIVLMLSPVPSFARLVEIERRIQSLAQVRTLYVRDFRGGVATLALGLRVPMSVDELWSAIAMLEQPRFAKSRSGGTTLELRIEGEAGAGVA
;
A
#
# COMPACT_ATOMS: atom_id res chain seq x y z
N MET A 1 31.35 44.12 -30.86
CA MET A 1 32.37 43.18 -30.30
C MET A 1 32.12 43.06 -28.81
N SER A 2 31.75 41.89 -28.28
CA SER A 2 31.88 41.54 -26.84
C SER A 2 31.54 40.06 -26.59
N ALA A 3 32.28 39.14 -27.22
CA ALA A 3 32.10 37.69 -27.02
C ALA A 3 33.13 37.09 -26.03
N SER A 4 33.94 37.94 -25.40
CA SER A 4 35.04 37.57 -24.49
C SER A 4 34.88 38.22 -23.10
N GLY A 5 33.70 38.79 -22.82
CA GLY A 5 33.53 39.82 -21.80
C GLY A 5 33.57 39.34 -20.34
N ASP A 6 33.14 38.12 -20.06
CA ASP A 6 32.84 37.70 -18.67
C ASP A 6 33.50 36.37 -18.23
N ILE A 7 34.70 36.13 -18.75
CA ILE A 7 35.54 34.99 -18.33
C ILE A 7 35.86 35.08 -16.82
N ILE A 8 35.96 36.29 -16.27
CA ILE A 8 36.25 36.53 -14.85
C ILE A 8 35.04 36.19 -13.97
N GLY A 9 33.82 36.61 -14.34
CA GLY A 9 32.60 36.24 -13.61
C GLY A 9 32.38 34.72 -13.61
N ALA A 10 32.46 34.09 -14.79
CA ALA A 10 32.34 32.63 -14.91
C ALA A 10 33.41 31.85 -14.13
N LEU A 11 34.62 32.40 -13.98
CA LEU A 11 35.67 31.80 -13.16
C LEU A 11 35.38 31.97 -11.65
N ALA A 12 34.89 33.14 -11.23
CA ALA A 12 34.52 33.42 -9.84
C ALA A 12 33.33 32.54 -9.38
N ASP A 13 32.30 32.38 -10.22
CA ASP A 13 31.18 31.47 -9.96
C ASP A 13 31.63 30.02 -9.85
N ARG A 14 32.57 29.59 -10.70
CA ARG A 14 33.12 28.23 -10.65
C ARG A 14 34.03 28.01 -9.44
N VAL A 15 34.74 29.03 -8.97
CA VAL A 15 35.47 28.99 -7.68
C VAL A 15 34.48 28.90 -6.51
N SER A 16 33.41 29.70 -6.52
CA SER A 16 32.31 29.63 -5.53
C SER A 16 31.66 28.25 -5.48
N GLU A 17 31.40 27.64 -6.63
CA GLU A 17 30.87 26.28 -6.75
C GLU A 17 31.88 25.22 -6.24
N LEU A 18 33.16 25.35 -6.58
CA LEU A 18 34.22 24.45 -6.10
C LEU A 18 34.43 24.56 -4.59
N THR A 19 34.44 25.76 -4.00
CA THR A 19 34.53 25.96 -2.55
C THR A 19 33.35 25.31 -1.82
N LYS A 20 32.13 25.43 -2.36
CA LYS A 20 30.95 24.72 -1.83
C LYS A 20 31.12 23.19 -1.91
N ARG A 21 31.60 22.67 -3.05
CA ARG A 21 31.87 21.23 -3.21
C ARG A 21 32.94 20.71 -2.25
N VAL A 22 34.01 21.47 -2.01
CA VAL A 22 35.05 21.12 -1.03
C VAL A 22 34.44 21.05 0.38
N ALA A 23 33.69 22.08 0.81
CA ALA A 23 33.05 22.07 2.13
C ALA A 23 32.06 20.90 2.32
N THR A 24 31.31 20.52 1.29
CA THR A 24 30.44 19.32 1.35
C THR A 24 31.27 18.03 1.44
N LEU A 25 32.35 17.90 0.65
CA LEU A 25 33.21 16.72 0.68
C LEU A 25 33.97 16.58 2.01
N GLU A 26 34.38 17.68 2.64
CA GLU A 26 34.97 17.69 3.98
C GLU A 26 33.95 17.22 5.04
N SER A 27 32.71 17.72 4.98
CA SER A 27 31.60 17.28 5.85
C SER A 27 31.27 15.79 5.66
N ASP A 28 31.22 15.29 4.42
CA ASP A 28 30.97 13.88 4.11
C ASP A 28 32.12 12.98 4.57
N LEU A 29 33.36 13.45 4.43
CA LEU A 29 34.58 12.74 4.82
C LEU A 29 34.74 12.66 6.35
N ASP A 30 34.42 13.73 7.08
CA ASP A 30 34.36 13.69 8.55
C ASP A 30 33.17 12.86 9.05
N SER A 31 32.05 12.85 8.33
CA SER A 31 30.93 11.94 8.61
C SER A 31 31.30 10.47 8.34
N ALA A 32 32.11 10.19 7.32
CA ALA A 32 32.66 8.86 7.06
C ALA A 32 33.67 8.43 8.14
N ARG A 33 34.59 9.32 8.55
CA ARG A 33 35.53 9.08 9.67
C ARG A 33 34.80 8.72 10.97
N LYS A 34 33.74 9.46 11.31
CA LYS A 34 32.91 9.16 12.49
C LYS A 34 32.25 7.78 12.42
N ARG A 35 31.76 7.37 11.24
CA ARG A 35 31.23 6.00 11.04
C ARG A 35 32.33 4.94 11.20
N VAL A 36 33.53 5.16 10.65
CA VAL A 36 34.66 4.22 10.80
C VAL A 36 35.05 4.06 12.26
N ALA A 37 35.19 5.14 13.03
CA ALA A 37 35.49 5.08 14.47
C ALA A 37 34.46 4.26 15.25
N VAL A 38 33.16 4.47 14.99
CA VAL A 38 32.07 3.67 15.62
C VAL A 38 32.17 2.19 15.25
N TYR A 39 32.55 1.85 14.01
CA TYR A 39 32.80 0.46 13.64
C TYR A 39 34.04 -0.11 14.32
N GLU A 40 35.13 0.64 14.45
CA GLU A 40 36.35 0.20 15.15
C GLU A 40 36.12 -0.04 16.65
N GLU A 41 35.35 0.84 17.31
CA GLU A 41 34.88 0.65 18.69
C GLU A 41 34.01 -0.60 18.82
N PHE A 42 33.03 -0.79 17.92
CA PHE A 42 32.18 -1.98 17.90
C PHE A 42 33.02 -3.27 17.72
N ASP A 43 33.95 -3.28 16.76
CA ASP A 43 34.83 -4.42 16.48
C ASP A 43 35.74 -4.74 17.69
N ALA A 44 36.15 -3.73 18.46
CA ALA A 44 36.87 -3.92 19.72
C ALA A 44 35.99 -4.57 20.80
N THR A 45 34.73 -4.13 20.96
CA THR A 45 33.80 -4.76 21.92
C THR A 45 33.48 -6.20 21.55
N VAL A 46 33.31 -6.51 20.26
CA VAL A 46 33.09 -7.89 19.77
C VAL A 46 34.30 -8.77 20.04
N LYS A 47 35.54 -8.26 19.86
CA LYS A 47 36.77 -9.01 20.15
C LYS A 47 36.93 -9.31 21.63
N GLU A 48 36.65 -8.34 22.53
CA GLU A 48 36.72 -8.59 23.98
C GLU A 48 35.61 -9.52 24.45
N ALA A 49 34.39 -9.40 23.92
CA ALA A 49 33.29 -10.33 24.20
C ALA A 49 33.63 -11.77 23.76
N LEU A 50 34.22 -11.95 22.58
CA LEU A 50 34.71 -13.24 22.09
C LEU A 50 35.84 -13.79 22.97
N ALA A 51 36.82 -12.95 23.34
CA ALA A 51 37.89 -13.34 24.26
C ALA A 51 37.35 -13.70 25.65
N GLY A 52 36.30 -13.02 26.12
CA GLY A 52 35.57 -13.35 27.35
C GLY A 52 34.88 -14.70 27.28
N ALA A 53 34.12 -14.95 26.20
CA ALA A 53 33.45 -16.23 25.96
C ALA A 53 34.44 -17.41 25.87
N LEU A 54 35.57 -17.23 25.17
CA LEU A 54 36.63 -18.24 25.09
C LEU A 54 37.26 -18.52 26.46
N ARG A 55 37.58 -17.47 27.24
CA ARG A 55 38.07 -17.63 28.63
C ARG A 55 37.07 -18.39 29.50
N ALA A 56 35.78 -18.06 29.42
CA ALA A 56 34.72 -18.75 30.16
C ALA A 56 34.58 -20.23 29.75
N ALA A 57 34.61 -20.54 28.45
CA ALA A 57 34.57 -21.91 27.94
C ALA A 57 35.77 -22.73 28.41
N HIS A 58 36.99 -22.16 28.41
CA HIS A 58 38.17 -22.81 28.97
C HIS A 58 38.07 -23.04 30.48
N GLN A 59 37.50 -22.10 31.25
CA GLN A 59 37.26 -22.29 32.69
C GLN A 59 36.23 -23.40 32.98
N ILE A 60 35.14 -23.45 32.22
CA ILE A 60 34.12 -24.52 32.33
C ILE A 60 34.77 -25.88 32.02
N ARG A 61 35.55 -25.97 30.93
CA ARG A 61 36.29 -27.18 30.57
C ARG A 61 37.25 -27.62 31.67
N ALA A 62 38.10 -26.71 32.19
CA ALA A 62 39.07 -27.04 33.23
C ALA A 62 38.39 -27.53 34.53
N ARG A 63 37.26 -26.92 34.91
CA ARG A 63 36.45 -27.38 36.06
C ARG A 63 35.85 -28.78 35.81
N ALA A 64 35.34 -29.04 34.61
CA ALA A 64 34.79 -30.35 34.24
C ALA A 64 35.87 -31.45 34.19
N GLU A 65 37.07 -31.13 33.67
CA GLU A 65 38.22 -32.04 33.67
C GLU A 65 38.68 -32.35 35.10
N ALA A 66 38.81 -31.34 35.98
CA ALA A 66 39.17 -31.52 37.39
C ALA A 66 38.12 -32.34 38.17
N ALA A 67 36.82 -32.03 38.01
CA ALA A 67 35.75 -32.79 38.65
C ALA A 67 35.71 -34.25 38.16
N SER A 68 35.94 -34.48 36.86
CA SER A 68 36.03 -35.83 36.29
C SER A 68 37.23 -36.62 36.85
N GLN A 69 38.37 -35.96 37.07
CA GLN A 69 39.54 -36.56 37.71
C GLN A 69 39.25 -36.93 39.16
N GLN A 70 38.60 -36.05 39.94
CA GLN A 70 38.20 -36.31 41.32
C GLN A 70 37.24 -37.50 41.42
N ILE A 71 36.21 -37.58 40.57
CA ILE A 71 35.26 -38.70 40.53
C ILE A 71 35.99 -40.02 40.18
N LEU A 72 36.92 -39.99 39.22
CA LEU A 72 37.72 -41.16 38.86
C LEU A 72 38.70 -41.59 39.97
N GLU A 73 39.20 -40.66 40.78
CA GLU A 73 40.06 -40.94 41.93
C GLU A 73 39.25 -41.54 43.08
N GLN A 74 38.14 -40.90 43.47
CA GLN A 74 37.19 -41.43 44.45
C GLN A 74 36.73 -42.85 44.10
N ALA A 75 36.29 -43.10 42.86
CA ALA A 75 35.87 -44.43 42.43
C ALA A 75 36.99 -45.48 42.44
N ARG A 76 38.28 -45.07 42.34
CA ARG A 76 39.43 -45.98 42.53
C ARG A 76 39.68 -46.27 44.00
N GLU A 77 39.53 -45.28 44.88
CA GLU A 77 39.68 -45.46 46.33
C GLU A 77 38.54 -46.29 46.92
N GLU A 78 37.29 -46.01 46.58
CA GLU A 78 36.13 -46.82 46.92
C GLU A 78 36.30 -48.26 46.46
N ARG A 79 36.69 -48.49 45.20
CA ARG A 79 36.98 -49.84 44.70
C ARG A 79 38.09 -50.53 45.49
N LYS A 80 39.14 -49.81 45.90
CA LYS A 80 40.26 -50.33 46.70
C LYS A 80 39.82 -50.69 48.13
N LEU A 81 38.90 -49.92 48.72
CA LEU A 81 38.30 -50.22 50.02
C LEU A 81 37.34 -51.43 49.93
N LEU A 82 36.49 -51.49 48.90
CA LEU A 82 35.60 -52.62 48.65
C LEU A 82 36.36 -53.92 48.39
N LEU A 83 37.49 -53.87 47.67
CA LEU A 83 38.35 -55.05 47.49
C LEU A 83 38.94 -55.55 48.81
N LYS A 84 39.43 -54.65 49.67
CA LYS A 84 39.90 -55.01 51.02
C LYS A 84 38.80 -55.60 51.89
N GLU A 85 37.58 -55.07 51.81
CA GLU A 85 36.45 -55.62 52.57
C GLU A 85 36.03 -57.00 52.05
N ILE A 86 36.08 -57.22 50.73
CA ILE A 86 35.90 -58.54 50.12
C ILE A 86 36.99 -59.53 50.54
N GLU A 87 38.23 -59.08 50.74
CA GLU A 87 39.33 -59.88 51.28
C GLU A 87 39.07 -60.21 52.77
N ARG A 88 38.74 -59.21 53.60
CA ARG A 88 38.37 -59.37 55.02
C ARG A 88 37.22 -60.36 55.23
N LEU A 89 36.14 -60.24 54.46
CA LEU A 89 34.97 -61.12 54.50
C LEU A 89 35.28 -62.55 54.02
N ARG A 90 36.33 -62.75 53.19
CA ARG A 90 36.80 -64.10 52.81
C ARG A 90 37.60 -64.74 53.96
N GLU A 91 38.47 -63.98 54.60
CA GLU A 91 39.22 -64.44 55.78
C GLU A 91 38.27 -64.81 56.93
N GLU A 92 37.25 -63.98 57.21
CA GLU A 92 36.20 -64.29 58.20
C GLU A 92 35.43 -65.58 57.84
N ARG A 93 35.00 -65.72 56.58
CA ARG A 93 34.32 -66.92 56.10
C ARG A 93 35.18 -68.18 56.26
N ASP A 94 36.45 -68.10 55.90
CA ASP A 94 37.34 -69.26 55.91
C ASP A 94 37.70 -69.68 57.35
N GLY A 95 37.87 -68.71 58.26
CA GLY A 95 37.98 -68.97 59.70
C GLY A 95 36.73 -69.65 60.28
N LEU A 96 35.53 -69.20 59.91
CA LEU A 96 34.27 -69.84 60.31
C LEU A 96 34.12 -71.27 59.75
N VAL A 97 34.62 -71.53 58.54
CA VAL A 97 34.64 -72.89 57.96
C VAL A 97 35.55 -73.82 58.76
N ASP A 98 36.74 -73.34 59.17
CA ASP A 98 37.65 -74.10 60.03
C ASP A 98 37.12 -74.29 61.47
N GLU A 99 36.42 -73.31 62.04
CA GLU A 99 35.72 -73.46 63.32
C GLU A 99 34.62 -74.54 63.25
N ILE A 100 33.81 -74.54 62.19
CA ILE A 100 32.80 -75.59 61.95
C ILE A 100 33.47 -76.96 61.76
N ALA A 101 34.60 -77.03 61.05
CA ALA A 101 35.35 -78.26 60.81
C ALA A 101 36.01 -78.82 62.10
N SER A 102 36.54 -77.95 62.97
CA SER A 102 37.12 -78.34 64.25
C SER A 102 36.04 -78.78 65.26
N THR A 103 34.91 -78.07 65.33
CA THR A 103 33.75 -78.40 66.18
C THR A 103 33.15 -79.76 65.81
N ARG A 104 32.99 -80.06 64.53
CA ARG A 104 32.55 -81.39 64.06
C ARG A 104 33.54 -82.50 64.43
N ARG A 105 34.84 -82.18 64.52
CA ARG A 105 35.90 -83.13 64.89
C ARG A 105 35.97 -83.38 66.40
N SER A 106 35.78 -82.35 67.23
CA SER A 106 35.78 -82.47 68.69
C SER A 106 34.53 -83.18 69.23
N GLY A 107 33.35 -82.91 68.65
CA GLY A 107 32.08 -83.57 69.02
C GLY A 107 32.11 -85.11 68.88
N PHE A 108 32.94 -85.64 67.98
CA PHE A 108 33.16 -87.09 67.82
C PHE A 108 33.96 -87.73 68.97
N SER A 109 34.68 -86.94 69.78
CA SER A 109 35.55 -87.44 70.85
C SER A 109 34.80 -87.64 72.17
N ALA A 110 33.78 -86.83 72.45
CA ALA A 110 33.00 -86.87 73.70
C ALA A 110 32.17 -88.16 73.88
N LEU A 111 31.94 -88.94 72.80
CA LEU A 111 31.09 -90.13 72.79
C LEU A 111 31.79 -91.44 73.23
N ARG A 112 33.01 -91.38 73.81
CA ARG A 112 33.81 -92.59 74.11
C ARG A 112 34.47 -92.62 75.50
N GLY A 113 33.66 -92.52 76.56
CA GLY A 113 34.11 -92.75 77.95
C GLY A 113 34.30 -94.24 78.31
N PRO A 114 35.26 -94.59 79.18
CA PRO A 114 35.51 -95.98 79.61
C PRO A 114 34.61 -96.44 80.78
N ARG A 115 34.39 -97.75 80.89
CA ARG A 115 33.64 -98.40 81.99
C ARG A 115 34.45 -98.51 83.29
N ARG A 116 33.75 -98.65 84.42
CA ARG A 116 34.29 -99.18 85.68
C ARG A 116 33.21 -99.93 86.46
N ASP A 117 33.47 -101.18 86.80
CA ASP A 117 32.59 -102.05 87.59
C ASP A 117 33.13 -102.21 89.04
N ALA A 118 32.33 -102.93 89.86
CA ALA A 118 32.62 -103.51 91.17
C ALA A 118 32.16 -102.74 92.43
N ALA A 119 31.31 -103.42 93.21
CA ALA A 119 31.09 -103.22 94.64
C ALA A 119 30.96 -104.62 95.29
N ALA A 120 31.53 -104.83 96.48
CA ALA A 120 31.57 -106.11 97.19
C ALA A 120 30.89 -106.02 98.57
N GLN A 121 30.67 -107.17 99.21
CA GLN A 121 29.72 -107.36 100.32
C GLN A 121 30.43 -107.62 101.69
N VAL A 122 29.75 -108.41 102.56
CA VAL A 122 30.22 -109.13 103.77
C VAL A 122 30.39 -108.29 105.07
N PRO A 123 30.29 -108.86 106.30
CA PRO A 123 28.99 -108.99 107.00
C PRO A 123 29.01 -108.63 108.52
N GLU A 124 27.87 -108.83 109.21
CA GLU A 124 27.76 -108.85 110.68
C GLU A 124 28.32 -110.14 111.34
N LYS A 125 28.70 -110.05 112.62
CA LYS A 125 28.72 -111.16 113.60
C LYS A 125 28.41 -110.67 115.01
N THR A 126 27.92 -111.58 115.87
CA THR A 126 27.27 -111.28 117.15
C THR A 126 28.17 -111.32 118.38
N HIS A 127 27.87 -110.41 119.31
CA HIS A 127 28.06 -110.46 120.77
C HIS A 127 28.30 -111.85 121.41
N GLU A 128 29.25 -111.94 122.36
CA GLU A 128 28.91 -112.34 123.75
C GLU A 128 29.92 -111.99 124.86
N GLU A 129 31.01 -111.23 124.62
CA GLU A 129 31.88 -110.68 125.70
C GLU A 129 31.28 -109.42 126.39
N SER A 130 29.96 -109.24 126.22
CA SER A 130 29.20 -107.99 126.20
C SER A 130 28.77 -107.45 127.58
N ALA A 131 29.54 -107.67 128.65
CA ALA A 131 29.15 -107.28 130.02
C ALA A 131 30.29 -106.67 130.87
N ALA A 132 31.50 -107.22 130.79
CA ALA A 132 32.68 -106.63 131.44
C ALA A 132 33.29 -105.55 130.54
N GLU A 133 33.57 -105.93 129.28
CA GLU A 133 33.99 -104.97 128.25
C GLU A 133 32.94 -103.89 128.03
N ALA A 134 31.65 -104.21 128.10
CA ALA A 134 30.59 -103.22 127.96
C ALA A 134 30.65 -102.06 128.98
N ARG A 135 31.44 -102.15 130.06
CA ARG A 135 31.68 -101.03 131.00
C ARG A 135 32.93 -100.23 130.69
N THR A 136 34.02 -100.87 130.24
CA THR A 136 35.20 -100.15 129.72
C THR A 136 34.90 -99.52 128.37
N MET A 137 34.30 -100.27 127.44
CA MET A 137 33.69 -99.76 126.22
C MET A 137 32.64 -98.68 126.50
N ALA A 138 31.79 -98.76 127.55
CA ALA A 138 30.89 -97.63 127.85
C ALA A 138 31.65 -96.38 128.33
N ALA A 139 32.71 -96.53 129.11
CA ALA A 139 33.52 -95.38 129.54
C ALA A 139 34.33 -94.78 128.38
N GLU A 140 34.84 -95.61 127.46
CA GLU A 140 35.56 -95.19 126.27
C GLU A 140 34.63 -94.71 125.15
N ALA A 141 33.39 -95.23 125.06
CA ALA A 141 32.35 -94.73 124.17
C ALA A 141 31.71 -93.45 124.70
N VAL A 142 31.57 -93.24 126.02
CA VAL A 142 31.17 -91.93 126.56
C VAL A 142 32.26 -90.89 126.30
N LYS A 143 33.54 -91.25 126.42
CA LYS A 143 34.65 -90.38 125.96
C LYS A 143 34.63 -90.18 124.45
N GLY A 144 34.42 -91.24 123.67
CA GLY A 144 34.36 -91.27 122.22
C GLY A 144 33.25 -90.37 121.69
N VAL A 145 32.01 -90.62 122.11
CA VAL A 145 30.83 -89.78 121.83
C VAL A 145 31.03 -88.34 122.33
N PHE A 146 31.73 -88.10 123.44
CA PHE A 146 32.05 -86.73 123.86
C PHE A 146 33.10 -86.06 122.96
N THR A 147 34.12 -86.79 122.49
CA THR A 147 35.09 -86.28 121.50
C THR A 147 34.45 -86.11 120.12
N GLU A 148 33.59 -87.01 119.68
CA GLU A 148 32.81 -86.91 118.45
C GLU A 148 31.83 -85.74 118.52
N LEU A 149 31.13 -85.55 119.64
CA LEU A 149 30.26 -84.39 119.87
C LEU A 149 31.04 -83.07 119.87
N LEU A 150 32.24 -83.03 120.47
CA LEU A 150 33.10 -81.85 120.42
C LEU A 150 33.68 -81.60 119.02
N ASP A 151 34.04 -82.65 118.28
CA ASP A 151 34.49 -82.53 116.90
C ASP A 151 33.34 -82.23 115.93
N ASP A 152 32.11 -82.66 116.20
CA ASP A 152 30.93 -82.29 115.42
C ASP A 152 30.47 -80.87 115.74
N ILE A 153 30.54 -80.42 116.99
CA ILE A 153 30.38 -78.99 117.33
C ILE A 153 31.47 -78.16 116.64
N ARG A 154 32.72 -78.65 116.56
CA ARG A 154 33.82 -77.99 115.84
C ARG A 154 33.61 -77.98 114.32
N LYS A 155 33.14 -79.08 113.72
CA LYS A 155 32.78 -79.18 112.29
C LYS A 155 31.58 -78.30 111.96
N GLN A 156 30.55 -78.25 112.81
CA GLN A 156 29.38 -77.39 112.65
C GLN A 156 29.76 -75.91 112.79
N ALA A 157 30.62 -75.55 113.75
CA ALA A 157 31.15 -74.20 113.88
C ALA A 157 32.03 -73.81 112.67
N GLY A 158 32.84 -74.74 112.14
CA GLY A 158 33.60 -74.56 110.91
C GLY A 158 32.70 -74.35 109.70
N ALA A 159 31.76 -75.26 109.44
CA ALA A 159 30.79 -75.18 108.36
C ALA A 159 29.89 -73.94 108.46
N ALA A 160 29.53 -73.49 109.66
CA ALA A 160 28.81 -72.23 109.86
C ALA A 160 29.68 -71.00 109.56
N ALA A 161 30.97 -71.02 109.90
CA ALA A 161 31.91 -69.96 109.57
C ALA A 161 32.22 -69.92 108.05
N ASP A 162 32.31 -71.07 107.40
CA ASP A 162 32.52 -71.16 105.95
C ASP A 162 31.24 -70.79 105.18
N ALA A 163 30.06 -71.24 105.61
CA ALA A 163 28.79 -70.76 105.04
C ALA A 163 28.59 -69.24 105.23
N ALA A 164 29.08 -68.67 106.34
CA ALA A 164 29.08 -67.21 106.54
C ALA A 164 30.08 -66.48 105.61
N ARG A 165 31.24 -67.09 105.32
CA ARG A 165 32.19 -66.58 104.31
C ARG A 165 31.58 -66.62 102.92
N ASP A 166 31.01 -67.75 102.51
CA ASP A 166 30.37 -67.92 101.21
C ASP A 166 29.18 -66.97 101.03
N ALA A 167 28.35 -66.78 102.08
CA ALA A 167 27.29 -65.79 102.08
C ALA A 167 27.82 -64.35 101.95
N SER A 168 28.95 -64.02 102.59
CA SER A 168 29.59 -62.70 102.44
C SER A 168 30.17 -62.48 101.04
N ALA A 169 30.83 -63.49 100.46
CA ALA A 169 31.35 -63.45 99.10
C ALA A 169 30.23 -63.35 98.05
N ALA A 170 29.12 -64.06 98.24
CA ALA A 170 27.93 -63.94 97.41
C ALA A 170 27.30 -62.53 97.50
N ALA A 171 27.26 -61.93 98.70
CA ALA A 171 26.78 -60.56 98.89
C ALA A 171 27.69 -59.50 98.23
N GLU A 172 29.01 -59.69 98.27
CA GLU A 172 29.97 -58.84 97.55
C GLU A 172 29.86 -59.00 96.02
N GLN A 173 29.70 -60.23 95.53
CA GLN A 173 29.45 -60.49 94.11
C GLN A 173 28.15 -59.82 93.65
N ALA A 174 27.06 -59.93 94.43
CA ALA A 174 25.79 -59.27 94.15
C ALA A 174 25.91 -57.74 94.08
N ARG A 175 26.61 -57.11 95.04
CA ARG A 175 26.91 -55.66 94.98
C ARG A 175 27.70 -55.29 93.73
N SER A 176 28.74 -56.07 93.39
CA SER A 176 29.53 -55.82 92.18
C SER A 176 28.73 -56.00 90.88
N ALA A 177 27.65 -56.80 90.90
CA ALA A 177 26.74 -56.97 89.78
C ALA A 177 25.73 -55.82 89.70
N GLU A 178 25.20 -55.35 90.82
CA GLU A 178 24.37 -54.14 90.89
C GLU A 178 25.13 -52.89 90.43
N GLU A 179 26.39 -52.72 90.84
CA GLU A 179 27.23 -51.59 90.41
C GLU A 179 27.48 -51.62 88.89
N LYS A 180 27.75 -52.80 88.31
CA LYS A 180 27.87 -52.97 86.86
C LYS A 180 26.55 -52.71 86.13
N ALA A 181 25.42 -53.13 86.70
CA ALA A 181 24.09 -52.86 86.13
C ALA A 181 23.78 -51.35 86.13
N ARG A 182 24.05 -50.65 87.23
CA ARG A 182 23.88 -49.19 87.35
C ARG A 182 24.79 -48.44 86.38
N ALA A 183 26.06 -48.86 86.24
CA ALA A 183 26.98 -48.27 85.26
C ALA A 183 26.53 -48.51 83.80
N ALA A 184 25.97 -49.69 83.50
CA ALA A 184 25.38 -49.97 82.19
C ALA A 184 24.12 -49.12 81.94
N GLU A 185 23.25 -48.95 82.93
CA GLU A 185 22.12 -48.02 82.84
C GLU A 185 22.58 -46.58 82.55
N GLU A 186 23.58 -46.07 83.28
CA GLU A 186 24.14 -44.72 83.10
C GLU A 186 24.76 -44.53 81.70
N GLN A 187 25.45 -45.56 81.18
CA GLN A 187 25.92 -45.59 79.80
C GLN A 187 24.76 -45.55 78.78
N THR A 188 23.67 -46.30 79.00
CA THR A 188 22.51 -46.24 78.09
C THR A 188 21.76 -44.92 78.18
N ARG A 189 21.70 -44.26 79.35
CA ARG A 189 21.08 -42.94 79.52
C ARG A 189 21.89 -41.85 78.81
N SER A 190 23.21 -41.80 79.03
CA SER A 190 24.10 -40.86 78.34
C SER A 190 24.12 -41.08 76.81
N ALA A 191 24.06 -42.33 76.33
CA ALA A 191 23.91 -42.63 74.90
C ALA A 191 22.54 -42.16 74.34
N GLN A 192 21.45 -42.29 75.11
CA GLN A 192 20.14 -41.75 74.71
C GLN A 192 20.11 -40.22 74.69
N GLU A 193 20.77 -39.56 75.64
CA GLU A 193 20.90 -38.09 75.68
C GLU A 193 21.73 -37.56 74.50
N GLN A 194 22.86 -38.22 74.18
CA GLN A 194 23.65 -37.92 72.98
C GLN A 194 22.83 -38.13 71.70
N ALA A 195 22.03 -39.21 71.61
CA ALA A 195 21.15 -39.45 70.47
C ALA A 195 20.03 -38.40 70.33
N ARG A 196 19.50 -37.88 71.44
CA ARG A 196 18.53 -36.76 71.44
C ARG A 196 19.18 -35.46 70.98
N ALA A 197 20.33 -35.09 71.56
CA ALA A 197 21.06 -33.89 71.16
C ALA A 197 21.47 -33.92 69.68
N ALA A 198 21.93 -35.07 69.17
CA ALA A 198 22.23 -35.25 67.74
C ALA A 198 20.97 -35.16 66.87
N HIS A 199 19.81 -35.65 67.34
CA HIS A 199 18.54 -35.48 66.64
C HIS A 199 18.09 -34.02 66.59
N GLU A 200 18.16 -33.29 67.72
CA GLU A 200 17.82 -31.87 67.81
C GLU A 200 18.70 -31.02 66.88
N GLN A 201 20.02 -31.23 66.90
CA GLN A 201 20.95 -30.60 65.95
C GLN A 201 20.60 -30.91 64.50
N ALA A 202 20.23 -32.17 64.18
CA ALA A 202 19.81 -32.56 62.85
C ALA A 202 18.46 -31.94 62.42
N GLN A 203 17.56 -31.59 63.36
CA GLN A 203 16.35 -30.84 63.03
C GLN A 203 16.64 -29.36 62.80
N VAL A 204 17.45 -28.71 63.65
CA VAL A 204 17.87 -27.31 63.47
C VAL A 204 18.55 -27.13 62.10
N ALA A 205 19.51 -27.99 61.75
CA ALA A 205 20.18 -27.95 60.44
C ALA A 205 19.22 -28.17 59.25
N ARG A 206 18.12 -28.92 59.43
CA ARG A 206 17.06 -29.07 58.41
C ARG A 206 16.17 -27.85 58.31
N GLU A 207 15.90 -27.16 59.41
CA GLU A 207 15.11 -25.93 59.44
C GLU A 207 15.89 -24.76 58.84
N GLU A 208 17.18 -24.63 59.16
CA GLU A 208 18.10 -23.71 58.49
C GLU A 208 18.20 -23.98 56.97
N ALA A 209 18.36 -25.25 56.56
CA ALA A 209 18.37 -25.62 55.15
C ALA A 209 17.04 -25.31 54.43
N ARG A 210 15.89 -25.46 55.11
CA ARG A 210 14.56 -25.08 54.58
C ARG A 210 14.42 -23.56 54.47
N ALA A 211 14.89 -22.80 55.46
CA ALA A 211 14.88 -21.34 55.42
C ALA A 211 15.74 -20.82 54.25
N ALA A 212 16.96 -21.34 54.09
CA ALA A 212 17.83 -21.01 52.96
C ALA A 212 17.22 -21.37 51.60
N GLN A 213 16.48 -22.48 51.50
CA GLN A 213 15.74 -22.84 50.28
C GLN A 213 14.56 -21.88 50.01
N ALA A 214 13.81 -21.48 51.04
CA ALA A 214 12.72 -20.51 50.91
C ALA A 214 13.26 -19.12 50.51
N ASP A 215 14.42 -18.71 51.01
CA ASP A 215 15.09 -17.46 50.65
C ASP A 215 15.59 -17.48 49.20
N ALA A 216 16.20 -18.60 48.78
CA ALA A 216 16.60 -18.80 47.38
C ALA A 216 15.40 -18.81 46.42
N GLN A 217 14.26 -19.41 46.83
CA GLN A 217 13.02 -19.38 46.05
C GLN A 217 12.46 -17.96 45.94
N ARG A 218 12.35 -17.22 47.05
CA ARG A 218 11.90 -15.81 47.04
C ARG A 218 12.80 -14.92 46.20
N ALA A 219 14.12 -15.12 46.24
CA ALA A 219 15.06 -14.40 45.38
C ALA A 219 14.87 -14.72 43.89
N ALA A 220 14.67 -16.00 43.54
CA ALA A 220 14.42 -16.41 42.16
C ALA A 220 13.05 -15.93 41.63
N GLU A 221 12.02 -15.86 42.49
CA GLU A 221 10.71 -15.30 42.16
C GLU A 221 10.77 -13.78 41.97
N ALA A 222 11.51 -13.06 42.82
CA ALA A 222 11.77 -11.64 42.63
C ALA A 222 12.57 -11.34 41.35
N GLN A 223 13.53 -12.20 40.99
CA GLN A 223 14.25 -12.10 39.71
C GLN A 223 13.31 -12.28 38.52
N ARG A 224 12.46 -13.33 38.53
CA ARG A 224 11.45 -13.56 37.48
C ARG A 224 10.45 -12.42 37.37
N ALA A 225 9.98 -11.87 38.49
CA ALA A 225 9.08 -10.72 38.52
C ALA A 225 9.73 -9.51 37.82
N ALA A 226 10.95 -9.14 38.22
CA ALA A 226 11.69 -8.03 37.61
C ALA A 226 12.08 -8.30 36.14
N GLU A 227 12.25 -9.56 35.72
CA GLU A 227 12.39 -9.93 34.31
C GLU A 227 11.08 -9.75 33.53
N THR A 228 9.92 -10.13 34.09
CA THR A 228 8.63 -9.88 33.45
C THR A 228 8.27 -8.41 33.37
N GLU A 229 8.64 -7.61 34.38
CA GLU A 229 8.49 -6.15 34.37
C GLU A 229 9.34 -5.54 33.24
N ARG A 230 10.65 -5.80 33.21
CA ARG A 230 11.56 -5.34 32.13
C ARG A 230 11.10 -5.80 30.75
N ALA A 231 10.58 -7.02 30.61
CA ALA A 231 10.02 -7.50 29.35
C ALA A 231 8.75 -6.73 28.94
N SER A 232 7.89 -6.36 29.91
CA SER A 232 6.70 -5.55 29.65
C SER A 232 7.05 -4.09 29.29
N GLU A 233 8.09 -3.53 29.90
CA GLU A 233 8.62 -2.20 29.57
C GLU A 233 9.25 -2.18 28.18
N ALA A 234 10.07 -3.19 27.85
CA ALA A 234 10.64 -3.37 26.52
C ALA A 234 9.55 -3.54 25.44
N ALA A 235 8.47 -4.28 25.74
CA ALA A 235 7.33 -4.43 24.83
C ALA A 235 6.60 -3.08 24.61
N ARG A 236 6.35 -2.31 25.67
CA ARG A 236 5.76 -0.95 25.57
C ARG A 236 6.64 0.01 24.79
N ALA A 237 7.96 -0.04 25.00
CA ALA A 237 8.92 0.79 24.26
C ALA A 237 8.97 0.41 22.76
N ALA A 238 8.92 -0.89 22.45
CA ALA A 238 8.83 -1.37 21.07
C ALA A 238 7.52 -0.94 20.39
N GLU A 239 6.38 -1.01 21.10
CA GLU A 239 5.09 -0.54 20.58
C GLU A 239 5.09 0.99 20.35
N GLN A 240 5.67 1.78 21.27
CA GLN A 240 5.84 3.22 21.10
C GLN A 240 6.74 3.54 19.89
N ALA A 241 7.84 2.80 19.69
CA ALA A 241 8.70 2.95 18.53
C ALA A 241 7.96 2.62 17.22
N GLN A 242 7.15 1.55 17.19
CA GLN A 242 6.33 1.19 16.03
C GLN A 242 5.30 2.28 15.71
N ARG A 243 4.57 2.78 16.70
CA ARG A 243 3.62 3.90 16.53
C ARG A 243 4.31 5.14 15.97
N ALA A 244 5.50 5.49 16.47
CA ALA A 244 6.28 6.60 15.96
C ALA A 244 6.74 6.39 14.50
N THR A 245 7.14 5.17 14.11
CA THR A 245 7.45 4.87 12.70
C THR A 245 6.22 4.91 11.80
N ASP A 246 5.06 4.47 12.29
CA ASP A 246 3.79 4.53 11.54
C ASP A 246 3.29 5.97 11.37
N GLU A 247 3.45 6.82 12.38
CA GLU A 247 3.15 8.25 12.30
C GLU A 247 4.06 8.96 11.29
N VAL A 248 5.37 8.69 11.33
CA VAL A 248 6.32 9.21 10.32
C VAL A 248 5.98 8.69 8.92
N ALA A 249 5.57 7.43 8.78
CA ALA A 249 5.14 6.86 7.50
C ALA A 249 3.85 7.52 6.97
N ARG A 250 2.86 7.80 7.84
CA ARG A 250 1.63 8.51 7.47
C ARG A 250 1.91 9.95 7.02
N VAL A 251 2.77 10.69 7.73
CA VAL A 251 3.19 12.05 7.33
C VAL A 251 3.98 12.01 6.01
N ALA A 252 4.81 10.99 5.79
CA ALA A 252 5.52 10.78 4.52
C ALA A 252 4.57 10.39 3.37
N GLU A 253 3.42 9.77 3.65
CA GLU A 253 2.39 9.50 2.65
C GLU A 253 1.52 10.75 2.36
N GLU A 254 1.10 11.47 3.40
CA GLU A 254 0.32 12.71 3.26
C GLU A 254 1.08 13.79 2.48
N THR A 255 2.37 13.98 2.78
CA THR A 255 3.23 14.90 2.02
C THR A 255 3.43 14.47 0.56
N ARG A 256 3.41 13.16 0.24
CA ARG A 256 3.37 12.68 -1.15
C ARG A 256 2.03 13.00 -1.80
N ARG A 257 0.90 12.68 -1.16
CA ARG A 257 -0.44 12.99 -1.67
C ARG A 257 -0.62 14.49 -1.95
N LEU A 258 -0.09 15.36 -1.09
CA LEU A 258 -0.09 16.82 -1.30
C LEU A 258 0.81 17.24 -2.48
N ALA A 259 1.99 16.62 -2.65
CA ALA A 259 2.85 16.86 -3.80
C ALA A 259 2.24 16.35 -5.12
N ASP A 260 1.50 15.24 -5.07
CA ASP A 260 0.78 14.66 -6.21
C ASP A 260 -0.39 15.57 -6.63
N ALA A 261 -1.23 15.99 -5.69
CA ALA A 261 -2.29 16.97 -5.94
C ALA A 261 -1.75 18.31 -6.47
N HIS A 262 -0.58 18.76 -6.00
CA HIS A 262 0.09 19.95 -6.54
C HIS A 262 0.56 19.74 -8.00
N ARG A 263 1.07 18.56 -8.34
CA ARG A 263 1.45 18.21 -9.73
C ARG A 263 0.23 18.14 -10.65
N GLU A 264 -0.88 17.56 -10.19
CA GLU A 264 -2.14 17.54 -10.95
C GLU A 264 -2.69 18.96 -11.18
N ALA A 265 -2.68 19.81 -10.14
CA ALA A 265 -3.08 21.21 -10.27
C ALA A 265 -2.17 22.01 -11.25
N GLN A 266 -0.87 21.73 -11.28
CA GLN A 266 0.05 22.31 -12.26
C GLN A 266 -0.28 21.85 -13.69
N LEU A 267 -0.52 20.56 -13.91
CA LEU A 267 -0.89 20.02 -15.23
C LEU A 267 -2.21 20.60 -15.75
N ILE A 268 -3.21 20.75 -14.87
CA ILE A 268 -4.49 21.41 -15.23
C ILE A 268 -4.26 22.89 -15.58
N ALA A 269 -3.44 23.62 -14.82
CA ALA A 269 -3.11 25.01 -15.12
C ALA A 269 -2.30 25.16 -16.43
N GLU A 270 -1.44 24.21 -16.77
CA GLU A 270 -0.70 24.19 -18.04
C GLU A 270 -1.61 23.85 -19.22
N GLN A 271 -2.54 22.90 -19.08
CA GLN A 271 -3.58 22.62 -20.09
C GLN A 271 -4.48 23.83 -20.33
N GLN A 272 -4.88 24.56 -19.28
CA GLN A 272 -5.64 25.80 -19.40
C GLN A 272 -4.85 26.88 -20.16
N ARG A 273 -3.57 27.11 -19.80
CA ARG A 273 -2.70 28.04 -20.53
C ARG A 273 -2.49 27.66 -21.99
N ALA A 274 -2.42 26.37 -22.31
CA ALA A 274 -2.33 25.89 -23.69
C ALA A 274 -3.61 26.20 -24.47
N ALA A 275 -4.78 25.89 -23.92
CA ALA A 275 -6.08 26.22 -24.53
C ALA A 275 -6.34 27.75 -24.61
N ASP A 276 -5.79 28.54 -23.70
CA ASP A 276 -5.80 30.01 -23.77
C ASP A 276 -4.90 30.52 -24.91
N ALA A 277 -3.71 29.95 -25.07
CA ALA A 277 -2.77 30.29 -26.13
C ALA A 277 -3.28 29.88 -27.52
N GLU A 278 -3.93 28.72 -27.65
CA GLU A 278 -4.60 28.29 -28.88
C GLU A 278 -5.73 29.24 -29.26
N ARG A 279 -6.64 29.57 -28.32
CA ARG A 279 -7.70 30.55 -28.56
C ARG A 279 -7.18 31.95 -28.90
N ALA A 280 -6.07 32.38 -28.30
CA ALA A 280 -5.40 33.64 -28.65
C ALA A 280 -4.77 33.58 -30.07
N ALA A 281 -4.21 32.44 -30.47
CA ALA A 281 -3.70 32.23 -31.83
C ALA A 281 -4.82 32.18 -32.87
N GLU A 282 -5.95 31.55 -32.58
CA GLU A 282 -7.15 31.56 -33.41
C GLU A 282 -7.75 32.96 -33.56
N ALA A 283 -7.91 33.70 -32.46
CA ALA A 283 -8.33 35.10 -32.50
C ALA A 283 -7.38 35.97 -33.33
N THR A 284 -6.07 35.70 -33.26
CA THR A 284 -5.06 36.39 -34.08
C THR A 284 -5.19 36.04 -35.58
N ARG A 285 -5.47 34.77 -35.92
CA ARG A 285 -5.75 34.35 -37.31
C ARG A 285 -7.02 35.00 -37.85
N ALA A 286 -8.11 34.96 -37.09
CA ALA A 286 -9.38 35.58 -37.46
C ALA A 286 -9.24 37.11 -37.67
N ALA A 287 -8.45 37.79 -36.84
CA ALA A 287 -8.13 39.21 -37.03
C ALA A 287 -7.31 39.48 -38.31
N GLN A 288 -6.36 38.60 -38.66
CA GLN A 288 -5.60 38.71 -39.91
C GLN A 288 -6.48 38.42 -41.14
N GLU A 289 -7.41 37.47 -41.05
CA GLU A 289 -8.35 37.14 -42.11
C GLU A 289 -9.38 38.26 -42.32
N ALA A 290 -9.91 38.85 -41.24
CA ALA A 290 -10.75 40.03 -41.30
C ALA A 290 -10.02 41.24 -41.94
N LEU A 291 -8.72 41.43 -41.62
CA LEU A 291 -7.90 42.48 -42.25
C LEU A 291 -7.67 42.22 -43.75
N ARG A 292 -7.45 40.97 -44.17
CA ARG A 292 -7.35 40.59 -45.59
C ARG A 292 -8.67 40.83 -46.32
N ALA A 293 -9.79 40.39 -45.75
CA ALA A 293 -11.12 40.61 -46.32
C ALA A 293 -11.44 42.10 -46.47
N ALA A 294 -11.04 42.95 -45.50
CA ALA A 294 -11.18 44.40 -45.60
C ALA A 294 -10.29 45.01 -46.72
N GLN A 295 -9.06 44.51 -46.90
CA GLN A 295 -8.19 44.93 -48.00
C GLN A 295 -8.72 44.49 -49.37
N GLU A 296 -9.28 43.29 -49.48
CA GLU A 296 -9.90 42.76 -50.70
C GLU A 296 -11.19 43.52 -51.05
N ALA A 297 -12.04 43.81 -50.07
CA ALA A 297 -13.22 44.66 -50.25
C ALA A 297 -12.84 46.10 -50.68
N THR A 298 -11.75 46.65 -50.14
CA THR A 298 -11.21 47.96 -50.55
C THR A 298 -10.76 47.93 -52.01
N ARG A 299 -9.95 46.93 -52.39
CA ARG A 299 -9.49 46.73 -53.78
C ARG A 299 -10.64 46.50 -54.75
N ALA A 300 -11.70 45.78 -54.34
CA ALA A 300 -12.90 45.58 -55.15
C ALA A 300 -13.66 46.89 -55.39
N SER A 301 -13.77 47.76 -54.35
CA SER A 301 -14.36 49.10 -54.51
C SER A 301 -13.50 50.02 -55.37
N GLU A 302 -12.17 49.95 -55.26
CA GLU A 302 -11.24 50.67 -56.14
C GLU A 302 -11.36 50.21 -57.59
N ALA A 303 -11.41 48.90 -57.84
CA ALA A 303 -11.62 48.33 -59.17
C ALA A 303 -12.99 48.74 -59.78
N GLN A 304 -14.05 48.79 -58.97
CA GLN A 304 -15.34 49.33 -59.40
C GLN A 304 -15.24 50.81 -59.79
N ARG A 305 -14.60 51.65 -58.96
CA ARG A 305 -14.38 53.07 -59.29
C ARG A 305 -13.57 53.28 -60.57
N VAL A 306 -12.56 52.44 -60.83
CA VAL A 306 -11.81 52.47 -62.08
C VAL A 306 -12.71 52.09 -63.26
N ALA A 307 -13.46 50.99 -63.17
CA ALA A 307 -14.36 50.56 -64.25
C ALA A 307 -15.53 51.52 -64.50
N ASP A 308 -16.01 52.23 -63.48
CA ASP A 308 -17.02 53.29 -63.58
C ASP A 308 -16.42 54.56 -64.20
N ALA A 309 -15.17 54.92 -63.86
CA ALA A 309 -14.45 56.04 -64.47
C ALA A 309 -14.07 55.77 -65.94
N GLU A 310 -13.69 54.55 -66.29
CA GLU A 310 -13.48 54.12 -67.68
C GLU A 310 -14.76 54.18 -68.49
N ARG A 311 -15.90 53.74 -67.93
CA ARG A 311 -17.22 53.93 -68.56
C ARG A 311 -17.56 55.40 -68.74
N ALA A 312 -17.37 56.25 -67.72
CA ALA A 312 -17.60 57.69 -67.83
C ALA A 312 -16.70 58.36 -68.90
N ALA A 313 -15.43 57.95 -69.01
CA ALA A 313 -14.51 58.42 -70.04
C ALA A 313 -14.90 57.96 -71.45
N ALA A 314 -15.32 56.69 -71.59
CA ALA A 314 -15.83 56.16 -72.86
C ALA A 314 -17.16 56.83 -73.27
N ASP A 315 -18.02 57.18 -72.32
CA ASP A 315 -19.28 57.88 -72.55
C ASP A 315 -19.02 59.34 -72.98
N ALA A 316 -18.09 60.04 -72.33
CA ALA A 316 -17.62 61.36 -72.76
C ALA A 316 -16.98 61.31 -74.17
N GLY A 317 -16.19 60.28 -74.48
CA GLY A 317 -15.63 60.06 -75.81
C GLY A 317 -16.70 59.86 -76.89
N ARG A 318 -17.75 59.07 -76.60
CA ARG A 318 -18.89 58.91 -77.52
C ARG A 318 -19.69 60.22 -77.67
N ALA A 319 -19.82 61.01 -76.61
CA ALA A 319 -20.45 62.33 -76.67
C ALA A 319 -19.66 63.32 -77.55
N MET A 320 -18.32 63.32 -77.47
CA MET A 320 -17.47 64.13 -78.35
C MET A 320 -17.59 63.71 -79.83
N LEU A 321 -17.57 62.41 -80.12
CA LEU A 321 -17.74 61.90 -81.49
C LEU A 321 -19.13 62.25 -82.05
N ALA A 322 -20.18 62.15 -81.23
CA ALA A 322 -21.53 62.56 -81.62
C ALA A 322 -21.64 64.08 -81.88
N ALA A 323 -20.94 64.90 -81.08
CA ALA A 323 -20.88 66.35 -81.29
C ALA A 323 -20.13 66.71 -82.59
N GLN A 324 -19.02 66.03 -82.89
CA GLN A 324 -18.27 66.20 -84.15
C GLN A 324 -19.12 65.83 -85.36
N ALA A 325 -19.79 64.67 -85.34
CA ALA A 325 -20.69 64.24 -86.41
C ALA A 325 -21.88 65.22 -86.60
N ALA A 326 -22.39 65.81 -85.52
CA ALA A 326 -23.43 66.85 -85.58
C ALA A 326 -22.90 68.18 -86.16
N GLU A 327 -21.63 68.52 -85.98
CA GLU A 327 -21.01 69.70 -86.60
C GLU A 327 -20.71 69.47 -88.09
N GLU A 328 -20.20 68.30 -88.46
CA GLU A 328 -20.02 67.91 -89.87
C GLU A 328 -21.36 67.91 -90.63
N ALA A 329 -22.42 67.39 -90.02
CA ALA A 329 -23.78 67.45 -90.59
C ALA A 329 -24.29 68.89 -90.78
N ARG A 330 -23.94 69.83 -89.89
CA ARG A 330 -24.25 71.26 -90.06
C ARG A 330 -23.48 71.87 -91.22
N ARG A 331 -22.17 71.62 -91.31
CA ARG A 331 -21.33 72.12 -92.41
C ARG A 331 -21.82 71.61 -93.77
N ALA A 332 -22.15 70.32 -93.87
CA ALA A 332 -22.75 69.74 -95.08
C ALA A 332 -24.10 70.39 -95.46
N ALA A 333 -24.94 70.72 -94.47
CA ALA A 333 -26.20 71.42 -94.70
C ALA A 333 -26.01 72.89 -95.13
N GLU A 334 -24.97 73.58 -94.65
CA GLU A 334 -24.61 74.92 -95.10
C GLU A 334 -24.04 74.92 -96.52
N ASP A 335 -23.16 73.97 -96.85
CA ASP A 335 -22.60 73.82 -98.20
C ASP A 335 -23.69 73.48 -99.22
N ALA A 336 -24.66 72.65 -98.84
CA ALA A 336 -25.85 72.37 -99.65
C ALA A 336 -26.70 73.62 -99.90
N ARG A 337 -26.90 74.49 -98.89
CA ARG A 337 -27.61 75.77 -99.07
C ARG A 337 -26.87 76.71 -100.02
N ARG A 338 -25.55 76.84 -99.90
CA ARG A 338 -24.74 77.68 -100.81
C ARG A 338 -24.81 77.15 -102.25
N ALA A 339 -24.86 75.83 -102.45
CA ALA A 339 -25.06 75.23 -103.77
C ALA A 339 -26.47 75.48 -104.35
N GLU A 340 -27.50 75.55 -103.52
CA GLU A 340 -28.86 75.90 -103.93
C GLU A 340 -28.99 77.40 -104.28
N GLU A 341 -28.42 78.28 -103.46
CA GLU A 341 -28.36 79.73 -103.72
C GLU A 341 -27.58 80.03 -105.01
N ALA A 342 -26.49 79.31 -105.28
CA ALA A 342 -25.75 79.40 -106.53
C ALA A 342 -26.64 79.07 -107.74
N ARG A 343 -27.38 77.95 -107.72
CA ARG A 343 -28.31 77.57 -108.81
C ARG A 343 -29.38 78.62 -109.07
N ARG A 344 -30.04 79.13 -108.02
CA ARG A 344 -31.02 80.22 -108.16
C ARG A 344 -30.41 81.48 -108.80
N SER A 345 -29.13 81.75 -108.55
CA SER A 345 -28.42 82.88 -109.17
C SER A 345 -28.05 82.65 -110.65
N GLU A 346 -27.95 81.40 -111.10
CA GLU A 346 -27.74 81.01 -112.50
C GLU A 346 -29.07 80.99 -113.26
N GLU A 347 -30.13 80.47 -112.65
CA GLU A 347 -31.51 80.50 -113.17
C GLU A 347 -31.96 81.95 -113.43
N ALA A 348 -31.80 82.85 -112.45
CA ALA A 348 -32.14 84.27 -112.59
C ALA A 348 -31.31 85.00 -113.69
N ARG A 349 -30.10 84.52 -114.01
CA ARG A 349 -29.30 85.05 -115.13
C ARG A 349 -29.86 84.59 -116.47
N HIS A 350 -30.25 83.32 -116.60
CA HIS A 350 -30.86 82.81 -117.83
C HIS A 350 -32.21 83.48 -118.13
N GLU A 351 -33.05 83.71 -117.12
CA GLU A 351 -34.30 84.46 -117.30
C GLU A 351 -34.06 85.89 -117.81
N ALA A 352 -33.04 86.57 -117.28
CA ALA A 352 -32.66 87.92 -117.74
C ALA A 352 -32.13 87.94 -119.19
N GLU A 353 -31.36 86.93 -119.61
CA GLU A 353 -30.91 86.82 -121.02
C GLU A 353 -32.08 86.56 -121.98
N ASP A 354 -33.01 85.67 -121.62
CA ASP A 354 -34.17 85.36 -122.47
C ASP A 354 -35.19 86.51 -122.51
N ALA A 355 -35.38 87.25 -121.41
CA ALA A 355 -36.14 88.50 -121.41
C ALA A 355 -35.53 89.52 -122.38
N ARG A 356 -34.20 89.67 -122.37
CA ARG A 356 -33.48 90.55 -123.32
C ARG A 356 -33.66 90.11 -124.77
N ARG A 357 -33.55 88.80 -125.07
CA ARG A 357 -33.78 88.26 -126.43
C ARG A 357 -35.19 88.57 -126.95
N ARG A 358 -36.21 88.46 -126.09
CA ARG A 358 -37.61 88.81 -126.43
C ARG A 358 -37.76 90.30 -126.75
N ALA A 359 -37.09 91.18 -126.00
CA ALA A 359 -37.08 92.63 -126.28
C ALA A 359 -36.38 92.97 -127.61
N GLU A 360 -35.22 92.37 -127.90
CA GLU A 360 -34.50 92.57 -129.16
C GLU A 360 -35.28 92.05 -130.38
N ALA A 361 -36.05 90.95 -130.21
CA ALA A 361 -36.96 90.45 -131.24
C ALA A 361 -38.17 91.38 -131.47
N ALA A 362 -38.76 91.93 -130.40
CA ALA A 362 -39.86 92.89 -130.49
C ALA A 362 -39.45 94.19 -131.20
N ALA A 363 -38.25 94.71 -130.92
CA ALA A 363 -37.72 95.92 -131.56
C ALA A 363 -37.62 95.77 -133.09
N ARG A 364 -37.09 94.64 -133.58
CA ARG A 364 -37.01 94.35 -135.03
C ARG A 364 -38.39 94.20 -135.68
N ALA A 365 -39.38 93.69 -134.96
CA ALA A 365 -40.75 93.59 -135.44
C ALA A 365 -41.42 94.97 -135.56
N GLU A 366 -41.06 95.93 -134.71
CA GLU A 366 -41.52 97.32 -134.83
C GLU A 366 -40.82 98.07 -135.99
N GLU A 367 -39.50 97.91 -136.12
CA GLU A 367 -38.70 98.48 -137.21
C GLU A 367 -39.22 98.03 -138.59
N ALA A 368 -39.52 96.74 -138.74
CA ALA A 368 -40.14 96.19 -139.95
C ALA A 368 -41.55 96.77 -140.25
N ARG A 369 -42.35 97.08 -139.21
CA ARG A 369 -43.64 97.77 -139.40
C ARG A 369 -43.45 99.20 -139.89
N ARG A 370 -42.51 99.95 -139.32
CA ARG A 370 -42.21 101.34 -139.75
C ARG A 370 -41.69 101.39 -141.19
N ALA A 371 -40.90 100.40 -141.63
CA ALA A 371 -40.47 100.28 -143.02
C ALA A 371 -41.66 100.05 -143.98
N ALA A 372 -42.56 99.12 -143.66
CA ALA A 372 -43.76 98.86 -144.47
C ALA A 372 -44.76 100.03 -144.48
N GLU A 373 -44.83 100.82 -143.39
CA GLU A 373 -45.63 102.04 -143.33
C GLU A 373 -45.03 103.16 -144.20
N ALA A 374 -43.69 103.31 -144.22
CA ALA A 374 -43.00 104.24 -145.09
C ALA A 374 -43.21 103.93 -146.58
N GLU A 375 -43.20 102.65 -147.00
CA GLU A 375 -43.56 102.27 -148.37
C GLU A 375 -45.01 102.64 -148.71
N ARG A 376 -45.98 102.37 -147.81
CA ARG A 376 -47.37 102.77 -148.02
C ARG A 376 -47.55 104.28 -148.15
N ILE A 377 -46.77 105.08 -147.41
CA ILE A 377 -46.78 106.55 -147.56
C ILE A 377 -46.15 106.96 -148.90
N ALA A 378 -45.07 106.30 -149.33
CA ALA A 378 -44.43 106.54 -150.63
C ALA A 378 -45.26 106.05 -151.85
N GLU A 379 -46.21 105.15 -151.65
CA GLU A 379 -47.20 104.74 -152.66
C GLU A 379 -48.43 105.65 -152.62
N ALA A 380 -48.98 105.94 -151.43
CA ALA A 380 -50.10 106.85 -151.24
C ALA A 380 -49.79 108.27 -151.74
N THR A 381 -48.55 108.75 -151.62
CA THR A 381 -48.12 110.03 -152.22
C THR A 381 -48.09 110.00 -153.74
N ARG A 382 -47.67 108.89 -154.38
CA ARG A 382 -47.74 108.73 -155.84
C ARG A 382 -49.18 108.64 -156.35
N VAL A 383 -50.06 107.95 -155.63
CA VAL A 383 -51.51 107.94 -155.90
C VAL A 383 -52.11 109.34 -155.68
N ALA A 384 -51.69 110.05 -154.63
CA ALA A 384 -52.14 111.41 -154.35
C ALA A 384 -51.64 112.44 -155.38
N GLU A 385 -50.43 112.30 -155.93
CA GLU A 385 -49.96 113.17 -157.03
C GLU A 385 -50.69 112.90 -158.35
N ALA A 386 -50.97 111.63 -158.67
CA ALA A 386 -51.80 111.28 -159.83
C ALA A 386 -53.23 111.82 -159.66
N ALA A 387 -53.81 111.62 -158.47
CA ALA A 387 -55.10 112.18 -158.09
C ALA A 387 -55.08 113.71 -158.06
N ALA A 388 -53.99 114.37 -157.67
CA ALA A 388 -53.87 115.82 -157.65
C ALA A 388 -53.80 116.43 -159.06
N ARG A 389 -53.26 115.73 -160.07
CA ARG A 389 -53.34 116.16 -161.47
C ARG A 389 -54.77 116.03 -161.99
N ALA A 390 -55.40 114.88 -161.79
CA ALA A 390 -56.82 114.68 -162.11
C ALA A 390 -57.73 115.67 -161.37
N ALA A 391 -57.39 116.02 -160.12
CA ALA A 391 -58.12 116.99 -159.31
C ALA A 391 -57.79 118.45 -159.65
N GLN A 392 -56.65 118.79 -160.25
CA GLN A 392 -56.44 120.15 -160.80
C GLN A 392 -57.26 120.37 -162.07
N GLU A 393 -57.40 119.35 -162.92
CA GLU A 393 -58.30 119.41 -164.08
C GLU A 393 -59.77 119.39 -163.65
N ALA A 394 -60.14 118.54 -162.68
CA ALA A 394 -61.49 118.50 -162.14
C ALA A 394 -61.85 119.76 -161.34
N ALA A 395 -60.98 120.30 -160.48
CA ALA A 395 -61.27 121.51 -159.70
C ALA A 395 -61.43 122.76 -160.59
N ARG A 396 -60.77 122.82 -161.76
CA ARG A 396 -61.06 123.84 -162.78
C ARG A 396 -62.49 123.79 -163.34
N GLN A 397 -63.23 122.69 -163.14
CA GLN A 397 -64.66 122.58 -163.48
C GLN A 397 -65.57 122.40 -162.25
N ALA A 398 -65.03 122.04 -161.09
CA ALA A 398 -65.78 121.56 -159.93
C ALA A 398 -65.32 122.12 -158.57
N GLU A 399 -64.67 123.29 -158.53
CA GLU A 399 -64.52 124.05 -157.28
C GLU A 399 -65.92 124.53 -156.76
N ALA A 400 -66.61 123.61 -156.05
CA ALA A 400 -68.03 123.68 -155.63
C ALA A 400 -68.61 122.93 -154.30
N ALA A 401 -68.05 121.90 -153.48
CA ALA A 401 -68.63 121.14 -152.17
C ALA A 401 -67.78 120.05 -151.09
N ARG A 402 -68.06 119.39 -149.75
CA ARG A 402 -67.19 118.61 -148.46
C ARG A 402 -67.61 117.51 -147.08
N ALA A 403 -66.83 116.68 -146.06
CA ALA A 403 -67.13 115.68 -144.66
C ALA A 403 -66.14 114.67 -143.51
N TRP A 404 -66.35 114.04 -142.13
CA TRP A 404 -65.47 113.02 -141.01
C TRP A 404 -65.72 112.26 -139.36
N GLN A 405 -65.15 111.05 -138.62
CA GLN A 405 -64.73 110.48 -137.01
C GLN A 405 -64.98 109.03 -135.92
N ALA A 406 -64.20 108.35 -134.79
CA ALA A 406 -64.45 107.16 -133.53
C ALA A 406 -63.42 106.23 -132.34
N PRO A 407 -63.66 105.43 -131.06
CA PRO A 407 -62.80 104.52 -129.86
C PRO A 407 -63.17 103.27 -128.59
N SER A 408 -62.36 102.45 -127.57
CA SER A 408 -62.60 101.33 -126.25
C SER A 408 -61.45 100.51 -125.12
N GLY A 409 -61.27 99.56 -123.92
CA GLY A 409 -61.70 98.45 -122.65
C GLY A 409 -60.72 97.52 -121.42
N MET A 410 -61.01 96.58 -120.24
CA MET A 410 -60.20 95.77 -118.91
C MET A 410 -60.70 94.41 -117.81
N GLU A 411 -60.37 93.53 -116.60
CA GLU A 411 -59.36 92.76 -115.41
C GLU A 411 -59.70 91.48 -114.12
N ASP A 412 -58.90 90.76 -113.03
CA ASP A 412 -59.08 89.41 -111.92
C ASP A 412 -58.31 88.83 -110.35
N GLU A 413 -58.44 87.60 -109.44
CA GLU A 413 -57.94 87.02 -107.85
C GLU A 413 -57.57 85.42 -107.00
N GLU A 414 -57.45 84.93 -105.55
CA GLU A 414 -56.79 83.58 -104.63
C GLU A 414 -57.09 82.72 -103.01
N VAL A 415 -56.33 81.73 -102.13
CA VAL A 415 -56.60 80.58 -100.82
C VAL A 415 -55.69 79.84 -99.41
N PHE A 416 -55.94 78.72 -98.39
CA PHE A 416 -55.21 78.05 -96.94
C PHE A 416 -55.35 76.52 -95.91
N GLY A 417 -54.75 76.00 -94.61
CA GLY A 417 -54.77 74.57 -93.59
C GLY A 417 -54.16 74.03 -91.93
N GLY A 418 -54.16 72.72 -91.12
CA GLY A 418 -53.65 72.13 -89.55
C GLY A 418 -53.58 70.55 -88.61
N PRO A 419 -53.16 70.12 -87.20
CA PRO A 419 -52.73 68.73 -86.23
C PRO A 419 -53.03 68.18 -84.51
N GLU A 420 -52.69 67.20 -83.37
CA GLU A 420 -51.95 65.86 -82.52
C GLU A 420 -52.38 65.08 -80.91
N VAL A 421 -52.03 64.13 -79.75
CA VAL A 421 -51.12 63.03 -78.72
C VAL A 421 -51.67 61.95 -77.35
N ALA A 422 -51.31 61.04 -76.16
CA ALA A 422 -50.37 60.11 -75.02
C ALA A 422 -50.89 58.93 -73.71
N ARG A 423 -50.53 58.04 -72.50
CA ARG A 423 -49.55 57.23 -71.29
C ARG A 423 -49.92 55.96 -70.00
N MET A 424 -49.15 55.18 -68.93
CA MET A 424 -49.42 53.88 -67.77
C MET A 424 -48.61 53.25 -66.24
N SER A 425 -48.85 52.12 -65.21
CA SER A 425 -48.14 51.46 -63.73
C SER A 425 -48.40 50.01 -62.63
N PRO A 426 -47.76 49.45 -61.35
CA PRO A 426 -47.69 48.01 -60.35
C PRO A 426 -47.48 47.54 -58.58
N GLU A 427 -47.29 46.23 -57.80
CA GLU A 427 -47.24 45.60 -56.15
C GLU A 427 -46.52 44.11 -55.37
N LEU A 428 -46.38 43.21 -54.12
CA LEU A 428 -46.59 42.62 -52.47
C LEU A 428 -45.68 41.33 -51.52
N THR A 429 -45.58 40.41 -50.29
CA THR A 429 -45.98 39.63 -48.76
C THR A 429 -44.97 38.58 -47.66
N VAL A 430 -44.87 37.62 -46.44
CA VAL A 430 -45.35 36.70 -45.01
C VAL A 430 -44.35 35.64 -43.90
N VAL A 431 -44.26 34.70 -42.65
CA VAL A 431 -44.68 33.91 -41.13
C VAL A 431 -43.77 32.65 -40.16
N GLU A 432 -43.65 31.77 -38.89
CA GLU A 432 -43.92 31.13 -37.27
C GLU A 432 -42.95 29.88 -36.34
N ARG A 433 -42.82 28.97 -35.09
CA ARG A 433 -43.22 28.23 -33.56
C ARG A 433 -42.28 27.04 -32.53
N GLU A 434 -42.21 26.14 -31.29
CA GLU A 434 -42.58 25.46 -29.72
C GLU A 434 -41.66 24.22 -28.73
N ARG A 435 -41.58 23.32 -27.47
CA ARG A 435 -42.01 22.64 -25.91
C ARG A 435 -41.20 21.40 -24.82
N VAL A 436 -41.39 20.85 -23.39
CA VAL A 436 -40.64 19.72 -22.26
C VAL A 436 -41.08 18.83 -20.72
N PRO A 437 -40.39 17.83 -19.77
CA PRO A 437 -40.71 16.77 -18.42
C PRO A 437 -39.83 16.06 -16.98
N GLN A 438 -40.16 15.07 -15.85
CA GLN A 438 -39.39 14.34 -14.45
C GLN A 438 -39.81 13.06 -13.20
N VAL A 439 -39.09 12.34 -12.04
CA VAL A 439 -39.42 11.21 -10.73
C VAL A 439 -38.49 10.43 -9.36
N ALA A 440 -38.79 9.49 -8.18
CA ALA A 440 -37.97 8.74 -6.87
C ALA A 440 -38.32 7.46 -5.68
N GLU A 441 -37.50 6.94 -4.57
CA GLU A 441 -37.63 5.74 -3.46
C GLU A 441 -37.07 5.75 -1.86
N THR A 442 -37.07 4.68 -0.92
CA THR A 442 -36.93 4.66 0.67
C THR A 442 -35.93 3.71 1.55
N GLU A 443 -35.90 3.79 2.93
CA GLU A 443 -34.94 3.18 3.97
C GLU A 443 -35.53 2.25 5.12
N GLN A 444 -34.84 1.15 5.57
CA GLN A 444 -34.94 0.56 6.96
C GLN A 444 -33.95 -0.59 7.41
N VAL A 445 -33.27 -0.39 8.56
CA VAL A 445 -32.80 -1.29 9.68
C VAL A 445 -32.33 -2.76 9.46
N THR A 446 -31.18 -3.11 10.07
CA THR A 446 -30.57 -4.46 10.20
C THR A 446 -30.46 -4.94 11.67
N PRO A 447 -30.63 -6.25 12.00
CA PRO A 447 -30.33 -6.79 13.34
C PRO A 447 -28.81 -6.90 13.61
N PRO A 448 -28.37 -6.99 14.89
CA PRO A 448 -26.96 -7.02 15.26
C PRO A 448 -26.26 -8.31 14.76
N ARG A 449 -25.04 -8.13 14.25
CA ARG A 449 -24.22 -9.19 13.65
C ARG A 449 -22.99 -9.42 14.51
N GLU A 450 -22.85 -10.60 15.11
CA GLU A 450 -21.56 -11.05 15.64
C GLU A 450 -20.57 -11.17 14.48
N GLU A 451 -19.36 -10.63 14.65
CA GLU A 451 -18.33 -10.67 13.63
C GLU A 451 -17.72 -12.08 13.53
N PRO A 452 -17.76 -12.74 12.35
CA PRO A 452 -17.11 -14.03 12.18
C PRO A 452 -15.59 -13.85 12.26
N ALA A 453 -14.95 -14.62 13.15
CA ALA A 453 -13.51 -14.53 13.35
C ALA A 453 -12.74 -14.84 12.05
N ALA A 454 -11.71 -14.03 11.77
CA ALA A 454 -10.91 -14.15 10.55
C ALA A 454 -10.30 -15.56 10.40
N PRO A 455 -10.19 -16.10 9.16
CA PRO A 455 -9.64 -17.43 8.94
C PRO A 455 -8.17 -17.48 9.34
N THR A 456 -7.81 -18.44 10.20
CA THR A 456 -6.46 -18.54 10.76
C THR A 456 -5.86 -19.93 10.53
N SER A 457 -4.53 -19.98 10.43
CA SER A 457 -3.78 -21.24 10.26
C SER A 457 -3.52 -21.97 11.57
N ASN A 458 -3.78 -21.34 12.73
CA ASN A 458 -3.50 -21.88 14.06
C ASN A 458 -4.71 -21.67 14.98
N ILE A 459 -5.30 -22.74 15.49
CA ILE A 459 -6.46 -22.72 16.39
C ILE A 459 -6.16 -23.56 17.65
N VAL A 460 -6.65 -23.11 18.80
CA VAL A 460 -6.53 -23.81 20.10
C VAL A 460 -7.83 -24.56 20.39
N LEU A 461 -7.74 -25.87 20.61
CA LEU A 461 -8.85 -26.66 21.15
C LEU A 461 -8.70 -26.82 22.67
N MET A 462 -9.82 -26.70 23.39
CA MET A 462 -9.91 -27.06 24.80
C MET A 462 -10.94 -28.19 24.95
N LEU A 463 -10.52 -29.36 25.44
CA LEU A 463 -11.37 -30.54 25.60
C LEU A 463 -11.66 -30.78 27.08
N SER A 464 -12.93 -31.05 27.43
CA SER A 464 -13.36 -31.40 28.79
C SER A 464 -14.66 -32.20 28.82
N PRO A 465 -14.85 -33.20 29.70
CA PRO A 465 -13.82 -33.88 30.48
C PRO A 465 -13.06 -34.90 29.62
N VAL A 466 -11.78 -35.11 29.92
CA VAL A 466 -10.92 -36.13 29.32
C VAL A 466 -10.48 -37.09 30.44
N PRO A 467 -10.93 -38.35 30.48
CA PRO A 467 -10.83 -39.22 31.66
C PRO A 467 -9.44 -39.83 31.87
N SER A 468 -8.56 -39.85 30.85
CA SER A 468 -7.17 -40.29 30.99
C SER A 468 -6.27 -39.73 29.89
N PHE A 469 -4.95 -39.71 30.13
CA PHE A 469 -3.98 -39.34 29.11
C PHE A 469 -3.95 -40.33 27.93
N ALA A 470 -4.18 -41.63 28.17
CA ALA A 470 -4.31 -42.61 27.09
C ALA A 470 -5.48 -42.26 26.16
N ARG A 471 -6.63 -41.88 26.73
CA ARG A 471 -7.79 -41.39 25.97
C ARG A 471 -7.48 -40.10 25.22
N LEU A 472 -6.72 -39.17 25.81
CA LEU A 472 -6.29 -37.95 25.12
C LEU A 472 -5.51 -38.26 23.84
N VAL A 473 -4.61 -39.25 23.86
CA VAL A 473 -3.81 -39.67 22.69
C VAL A 473 -4.66 -40.35 21.60
N GLU A 474 -5.70 -41.11 21.97
CA GLU A 474 -6.68 -41.62 21.00
C GLU A 474 -7.42 -40.48 20.28
N ILE A 475 -7.85 -39.48 21.05
CA ILE A 475 -8.59 -38.32 20.56
C ILE A 475 -7.69 -37.44 19.67
N GLU A 476 -6.45 -37.18 20.10
CA GLU A 476 -5.41 -36.51 19.31
C GLU A 476 -5.24 -37.18 17.94
N ARG A 477 -5.00 -38.50 17.91
CA ARG A 477 -4.83 -39.26 16.66
C ARG A 477 -6.06 -39.16 15.75
N ARG A 478 -7.26 -39.14 16.32
CA ARG A 478 -8.51 -39.03 15.55
C ARG A 478 -8.67 -37.64 14.94
N ILE A 479 -8.43 -36.56 15.69
CA ILE A 479 -8.47 -35.19 15.17
C ILE A 479 -7.33 -34.96 14.15
N GLN A 480 -6.14 -35.50 14.40
CA GLN A 480 -4.99 -35.45 13.47
C GLN A 480 -5.26 -36.18 12.14
N SER A 481 -6.19 -37.15 12.12
CA SER A 481 -6.58 -37.85 10.89
C SER A 481 -7.49 -37.03 9.96
N LEU A 482 -8.01 -35.88 10.41
CA LEU A 482 -8.76 -34.95 9.56
C LEU A 482 -7.84 -34.33 8.50
N ALA A 483 -8.23 -34.40 7.22
CA ALA A 483 -7.43 -33.92 6.09
C ALA A 483 -7.03 -32.43 6.19
N GLN A 484 -7.81 -31.63 6.92
CA GLN A 484 -7.63 -30.21 7.17
C GLN A 484 -6.46 -29.93 8.14
N VAL A 485 -6.08 -30.89 9.00
CA VAL A 485 -5.06 -30.72 10.03
C VAL A 485 -3.67 -31.01 9.46
N ARG A 486 -2.71 -30.13 9.76
CA ARG A 486 -1.28 -30.27 9.39
C ARG A 486 -0.46 -30.80 10.55
N THR A 487 -0.64 -30.20 11.72
CA THR A 487 0.08 -30.49 12.96
C THR A 487 -0.87 -30.34 14.13
N LEU A 488 -0.79 -31.25 15.09
CA LEU A 488 -1.53 -31.18 16.34
C LEU A 488 -0.56 -31.58 17.45
N TYR A 489 -0.60 -30.89 18.58
CA TYR A 489 0.10 -31.30 19.79
C TYR A 489 -0.67 -30.90 21.04
N VAL A 490 -0.61 -31.75 22.08
CA VAL A 490 -1.08 -31.41 23.43
C VAL A 490 -0.15 -30.34 24.03
N ARG A 491 -0.73 -29.23 24.50
CA ARG A 491 -0.04 -28.11 25.14
C ARG A 491 -0.09 -28.19 26.67
N ASP A 492 -1.19 -28.66 27.25
CA ASP A 492 -1.33 -28.93 28.68
C ASP A 492 -2.46 -29.94 28.94
N PHE A 493 -2.37 -30.71 30.02
CA PHE A 493 -3.41 -31.63 30.46
C PHE A 493 -3.45 -31.71 31.99
N ARG A 494 -4.51 -31.15 32.60
CA ARG A 494 -4.66 -31.05 34.07
C ARG A 494 -6.13 -31.16 34.46
N GLY A 495 -6.41 -31.87 35.56
CA GLY A 495 -7.76 -31.92 36.15
C GLY A 495 -8.87 -32.40 35.20
N GLY A 496 -8.54 -33.26 34.22
CA GLY A 496 -9.48 -33.71 33.20
C GLY A 496 -9.73 -32.71 32.06
N VAL A 497 -9.01 -31.59 31.99
CA VAL A 497 -9.07 -30.63 30.87
C VAL A 497 -7.78 -30.73 30.06
N ALA A 498 -7.91 -30.84 28.73
CA ALA A 498 -6.77 -30.84 27.80
C ALA A 498 -6.80 -29.61 26.90
N THR A 499 -5.65 -28.96 26.72
CA THR A 499 -5.45 -27.89 25.73
C THR A 499 -4.57 -28.40 24.60
N LEU A 500 -5.01 -28.28 23.35
CA LEU A 500 -4.30 -28.74 22.17
C LEU A 500 -4.13 -27.58 21.18
N ALA A 501 -2.97 -27.50 20.53
CA ALA A 501 -2.70 -26.50 19.51
C ALA A 501 -2.69 -27.16 18.12
N LEU A 502 -3.52 -26.65 17.21
CA LEU A 502 -3.73 -27.20 15.88
C LEU A 502 -3.21 -26.21 14.83
N GLY A 503 -2.23 -26.65 14.05
CA GLY A 503 -1.84 -26.02 12.79
C GLY A 503 -2.62 -26.65 11.63
N LEU A 504 -3.29 -25.83 10.84
CA LEU A 504 -4.15 -26.24 9.73
C LEU A 504 -3.39 -26.18 8.40
N ARG A 505 -3.87 -26.94 7.39
CA ARG A 505 -3.29 -26.92 6.03
C ARG A 505 -3.75 -25.74 5.20
N VAL A 506 -4.95 -25.25 5.48
CA VAL A 506 -5.59 -24.09 4.84
C VAL A 506 -6.11 -23.20 5.97
N PRO A 507 -5.95 -21.86 5.91
CA PRO A 507 -6.57 -20.97 6.89
C PRO A 507 -8.08 -21.10 6.82
N MET A 508 -8.74 -21.30 7.96
CA MET A 508 -10.20 -21.40 8.06
C MET A 508 -10.69 -20.84 9.39
N SER A 509 -11.99 -20.59 9.49
CA SER A 509 -12.65 -20.13 10.70
C SER A 509 -12.78 -21.26 11.75
N VAL A 510 -13.05 -20.87 12.99
CA VAL A 510 -13.35 -21.80 14.09
C VAL A 510 -14.60 -22.64 13.80
N ASP A 511 -15.58 -22.10 13.07
CA ASP A 511 -16.83 -22.79 12.76
C ASP A 511 -16.71 -23.79 11.60
N GLU A 512 -15.82 -23.53 10.63
CA GLU A 512 -15.45 -24.52 9.60
C GLU A 512 -14.66 -25.69 10.21
N LEU A 513 -13.71 -25.39 11.11
CA LEU A 513 -12.99 -26.45 11.85
C LEU A 513 -13.93 -27.24 12.77
N TRP A 514 -14.86 -26.58 13.47
CA TRP A 514 -15.90 -27.24 14.25
C TRP A 514 -16.74 -28.17 13.38
N SER A 515 -17.16 -27.71 12.20
CA SER A 515 -17.95 -28.51 11.25
C SER A 515 -17.19 -29.76 10.78
N ALA A 516 -15.87 -29.68 10.59
CA ALA A 516 -15.03 -30.83 10.27
C ALA A 516 -14.87 -31.80 11.46
N ILE A 517 -14.75 -31.30 12.69
CA ILE A 517 -14.64 -32.11 13.91
C ILE A 517 -15.98 -32.80 14.25
N ALA A 518 -17.12 -32.14 14.01
CA ALA A 518 -18.45 -32.68 14.24
C ALA A 518 -18.81 -33.89 13.33
N MET A 519 -18.05 -34.10 12.25
CA MET A 519 -18.18 -35.29 11.38
C MET A 519 -17.45 -36.53 11.94
N LEU A 520 -16.77 -36.44 13.08
CA LEU A 520 -16.16 -37.59 13.75
C LEU A 520 -17.23 -38.37 14.53
N GLU A 521 -17.58 -39.57 14.05
CA GLU A 521 -18.55 -40.46 14.72
C GLU A 521 -18.16 -40.85 16.16
N GLN A 522 -16.84 -40.95 16.39
CA GLN A 522 -16.20 -41.23 17.67
C GLN A 522 -14.82 -40.54 17.71
N PRO A 523 -14.43 -39.90 18.84
CA PRO A 523 -15.30 -39.50 19.95
C PRO A 523 -16.37 -38.50 19.47
N ARG A 524 -17.49 -38.39 20.19
CA ARG A 524 -18.48 -37.35 19.92
C ARG A 524 -18.15 -36.08 20.70
N PHE A 525 -18.34 -34.93 20.05
CA PHE A 525 -18.12 -33.62 20.64
C PHE A 525 -19.41 -32.79 20.61
N ALA A 526 -19.55 -31.91 21.59
CA ALA A 526 -20.50 -30.80 21.59
C ALA A 526 -19.73 -29.49 21.76
N LYS A 527 -20.06 -28.47 20.94
CA LYS A 527 -19.45 -27.14 21.04
C LYS A 527 -19.91 -26.43 22.33
N SER A 528 -18.98 -26.10 23.21
CA SER A 528 -19.22 -25.35 24.46
C SER A 528 -19.14 -23.83 24.22
N ARG A 529 -18.06 -23.39 23.57
CA ARG A 529 -17.79 -21.98 23.25
C ARG A 529 -16.87 -21.90 22.02
N SER A 530 -17.01 -20.84 21.24
CA SER A 530 -15.98 -20.38 20.31
C SER A 530 -15.68 -18.91 20.56
N GLY A 531 -14.43 -18.49 20.34
CA GLY A 531 -14.06 -17.08 20.30
C GLY A 531 -12.69 -16.90 19.66
N GLY A 532 -12.59 -15.99 18.68
CA GLY A 532 -11.33 -15.69 17.98
C GLY A 532 -10.68 -16.93 17.36
N THR A 533 -9.63 -17.43 18.01
CA THR A 533 -8.84 -18.60 17.60
C THR A 533 -8.93 -19.78 18.60
N THR A 534 -9.95 -19.79 19.46
CA THR A 534 -10.15 -20.81 20.50
C THR A 534 -11.52 -21.48 20.38
N LEU A 535 -11.56 -22.81 20.53
CA LEU A 535 -12.76 -23.64 20.49
C LEU A 535 -12.81 -24.58 21.70
N GLU A 536 -13.78 -24.35 22.59
CA GLU A 536 -14.07 -25.23 23.73
C GLU A 536 -15.03 -26.33 23.28
N LEU A 537 -14.61 -27.58 23.43
CA LEU A 537 -15.39 -28.78 23.08
C LEU A 537 -15.64 -29.63 24.33
N ARG A 538 -16.90 -29.98 24.53
CA ARG A 538 -17.31 -31.00 25.50
C ARG A 538 -17.30 -32.36 24.84
N ILE A 539 -16.74 -33.38 25.47
CA ILE A 539 -16.82 -34.76 24.97
C ILE A 539 -18.13 -35.40 25.46
N GLU A 540 -18.89 -36.00 24.55
CA GLU A 540 -20.16 -36.66 24.87
C GLU A 540 -19.97 -38.14 25.22
N GLY A 541 -20.74 -38.64 26.19
CA GLY A 541 -20.67 -40.02 26.66
C GLY A 541 -19.56 -40.30 27.68
N GLU A 542 -18.58 -39.40 27.84
CA GLU A 542 -17.53 -39.52 28.85
C GLU A 542 -17.96 -38.80 30.13
N ALA A 543 -18.35 -39.59 31.14
CA ALA A 543 -18.77 -39.09 32.44
C ALA A 543 -17.60 -38.37 33.15
N GLY A 544 -17.89 -37.22 33.77
CA GLY A 544 -16.88 -36.38 34.38
C GLY A 544 -16.20 -37.03 35.57
N ALA A 545 -14.97 -37.54 35.37
CA ALA A 545 -14.07 -37.93 36.44
C ALA A 545 -13.52 -36.66 37.13
N GLY A 546 -14.28 -36.11 38.08
CA GLY A 546 -13.91 -34.90 38.80
C GLY A 546 -14.48 -34.85 40.22
N VAL A 547 -13.61 -34.56 41.17
CA VAL A 547 -13.89 -34.30 42.60
C VAL A 547 -14.35 -35.52 43.43
N ALA A 548 -13.36 -36.29 43.87
CA ALA A 548 -13.34 -36.98 45.16
C ALA A 548 -11.89 -36.95 45.69
#